data_AF-A0A382J9Q1-F1
#
_entry.id   AF-A0A382J9Q1-F1
#
_cell.length_a   1.000
_cell.length_b   1.000
_cell.length_c   1.000
_cell.angle_alpha   90.00
_cell.angle_beta   90.00
_cell.angle_gamma   90.00
#
_symmetry.space_group_name_H-M   'P 1'
#
loop_
_entity.id
_entity.type
_entity.pdbx_description
1 polymer ?
#
loop_
_entity_poly.entity_id
_entity_poly.type
_entity_poly.pdbx_seq_one_letter_code
_entity_poly.pdbx_strand_id
1 'polypeptide(L)'
;MDDDSDFLKQRLNELKVLIPEAFDGHDLVPSALLSSLGIDTDDSETMSREKFGLTWNGRRKAASAANLASSFSLSHDIEQSVNIGETNSIFIHGENLDVLKNLGSYHGKIKMIYLDPPYNTGNDFIYEDDFSTPLERYLTVTGQISSDGHKVSTNVETSGRFHSDWLSFIYPRLLLCRPLLQKNGIICISIDDTEVANLRMVMNEIFGEENFVSSMVWEGTNKNDSRLISNNHDYVLVYAKNKSALRELA
;
A
#
# COMPACT_ATOMS: atom_id res chain seq x y z
N MET A 1 -12.84 4.04 21.87
CA MET A 1 -11.93 5.11 21.43
C MET A 1 -10.58 5.07 22.18
N ASP A 2 -10.37 4.10 23.08
CA ASP A 2 -9.16 4.00 23.91
C ASP A 2 -8.14 2.92 23.46
N ASP A 3 -8.53 2.01 22.55
CA ASP A 3 -7.76 0.79 22.24
C ASP A 3 -6.47 1.06 21.44
N ASP A 4 -6.48 2.03 20.51
CA ASP A 4 -5.29 2.41 19.73
C ASP A 4 -4.23 3.13 20.59
N SER A 5 -4.68 3.89 21.60
CA SER A 5 -3.80 4.56 22.56
C SER A 5 -3.08 3.52 23.41
N ASP A 6 -3.78 2.46 23.80
CA ASP A 6 -3.22 1.41 24.64
C ASP A 6 -2.26 0.50 23.87
N PHE A 7 -2.52 0.23 22.58
CA PHE A 7 -1.57 -0.47 21.72
C PHE A 7 -0.26 0.32 21.49
N LEU A 8 -0.36 1.63 21.22
CA LEU A 8 0.82 2.49 21.05
C LEU A 8 1.62 2.62 22.35
N LYS A 9 0.94 2.76 23.50
CA LYS A 9 1.59 2.71 24.81
C LYS A 9 2.26 1.37 25.08
N GLN A 10 1.63 0.26 24.72
CA GLN A 10 2.21 -1.07 24.85
C GLN A 10 3.50 -1.17 24.03
N ARG A 11 3.48 -0.74 22.75
CA ARG A 11 4.68 -0.72 21.91
C ARG A 11 5.78 0.18 22.43
N LEU A 12 5.44 1.36 22.94
CA LEU A 12 6.42 2.26 23.57
C LEU A 12 7.04 1.63 24.82
N ASN A 13 6.25 0.93 25.63
CA ASN A 13 6.77 0.20 26.79
C ASN A 13 7.69 -0.96 26.37
N GLU A 14 7.32 -1.73 25.35
CA GLU A 14 8.19 -2.78 24.80
C GLU A 14 9.51 -2.21 24.27
N LEU A 15 9.46 -1.09 23.54
CA LEU A 15 10.64 -0.41 23.03
C LEU A 15 11.52 0.11 24.17
N LYS A 16 10.92 0.65 25.24
CA LYS A 16 11.63 1.13 26.44
C LYS A 16 12.32 -0.01 27.20
N VAL A 17 11.74 -1.20 27.21
CA VAL A 17 12.38 -2.41 27.78
C VAL A 17 13.57 -2.85 26.94
N LEU A 18 13.46 -2.80 25.61
CA LEU A 18 14.51 -3.25 24.69
C LEU A 18 15.67 -2.24 24.58
N ILE A 19 15.36 -0.94 24.57
CA ILE A 19 16.32 0.14 24.34
C ILE A 19 16.02 1.27 25.33
N PRO A 20 16.38 1.11 26.62
CA PRO A 20 16.10 2.12 27.64
C PRO A 20 16.84 3.43 27.40
N GLU A 21 18.00 3.37 26.75
CA GLU A 21 18.85 4.51 26.40
C GLU A 21 18.19 5.44 25.36
N ALA A 22 17.18 4.95 24.64
CA ALA A 22 16.42 5.72 23.66
C ALA A 22 15.39 6.66 24.27
N PHE A 23 15.18 6.63 25.59
CA PHE A 23 14.12 7.40 26.26
C PHE A 23 14.70 8.39 27.27
N ASP A 24 14.20 9.63 27.24
CA ASP A 24 14.39 10.60 28.31
C ASP A 24 13.11 10.67 29.15
N GLY A 25 13.13 10.01 30.30
CA GLY A 25 11.94 9.84 31.14
C GLY A 25 10.84 9.01 30.46
N HIS A 26 9.77 9.66 30.02
CA HIS A 26 8.65 9.03 29.31
C HIS A 26 8.70 9.26 27.79
N ASP A 27 9.55 10.17 27.31
CA ASP A 27 9.58 10.58 25.92
C ASP A 27 10.66 9.83 25.15
N LEU A 28 10.30 9.34 23.97
CA LEU A 28 11.24 8.70 23.05
C LEU A 28 12.12 9.77 22.41
N VAL A 29 13.43 9.60 22.51
CA VAL A 29 14.45 10.46 21.87
C VAL A 29 14.94 9.76 20.60
N PRO A 30 14.52 10.21 19.40
CA PRO A 30 14.83 9.50 18.15
C PRO A 30 16.32 9.38 17.87
N SER A 31 17.12 10.39 18.21
CA SER A 31 18.58 10.36 18.02
C SER A 31 19.25 9.30 18.88
N ALA A 32 18.81 9.13 20.14
CA ALA A 32 19.34 8.13 21.05
C ALA A 32 18.92 6.70 20.65
N LEU A 33 17.69 6.54 20.13
CA LEU A 33 17.23 5.28 19.54
C LEU A 33 18.11 4.87 18.36
N LEU A 34 18.33 5.79 17.43
CA LEU A 34 19.13 5.55 16.23
C LEU A 34 20.58 5.20 16.61
N SER A 35 21.18 5.98 17.51
CA SER A 35 22.52 5.73 18.03
C SER A 35 22.66 4.35 18.68
N SER A 36 21.71 3.93 19.53
CA SER A 36 21.73 2.61 20.16
C SER A 36 21.57 1.45 19.16
N LEU A 37 20.88 1.69 18.04
CA LEU A 37 20.76 0.74 16.93
C LEU A 37 22.00 0.72 16.02
N GLY A 38 23.04 1.51 16.32
CA GLY A 38 24.22 1.66 15.47
C GLY A 38 23.93 2.41 14.18
N ILE A 39 22.87 3.21 14.16
CA ILE A 39 22.52 4.11 13.06
C ILE A 39 23.10 5.47 13.43
N ASP A 40 24.29 5.76 12.92
CA ASP A 40 24.94 7.07 13.10
C ASP A 40 23.94 8.18 12.71
N THR A 41 23.63 9.07 13.67
CA THR A 41 22.87 10.29 13.36
C THR A 41 23.80 11.21 12.60
N ASP A 42 23.47 11.44 11.35
CA ASP A 42 24.21 12.32 10.49
C ASP A 42 24.03 13.77 10.94
N ASP A 43 25.13 14.35 11.44
CA ASP A 43 25.36 15.79 11.52
C ASP A 43 24.96 16.46 10.18
N SER A 44 24.63 17.75 10.23
CA SER A 44 23.91 18.56 9.22
C SER A 44 24.50 18.70 7.80
N GLU A 45 25.13 17.66 7.25
CA GLU A 45 25.69 17.54 5.90
C GLU A 45 25.31 16.22 5.20
N THR A 46 24.20 15.57 5.57
CA THR A 46 23.48 14.76 4.58
C THR A 46 22.79 15.71 3.61
N MET A 47 23.58 16.26 2.70
CA MET A 47 23.12 16.46 1.32
C MET A 47 22.16 15.33 1.01
N SER A 48 20.95 15.68 0.53
CA SER A 48 19.97 14.75 -0.01
C SER A 48 20.66 13.52 -0.63
N ARG A 49 20.85 12.46 0.15
CA ARG A 49 21.19 11.18 -0.43
C ARG A 49 19.88 10.82 -1.08
N GLU A 50 19.77 11.05 -2.38
CA GLU A 50 18.65 10.61 -3.18
C GLU A 50 18.49 9.12 -2.88
N LYS A 51 17.53 8.80 -2.00
CA LYS A 51 17.23 7.42 -1.66
C LYS A 51 16.37 6.91 -2.79
N PHE A 52 16.79 5.80 -3.41
CA PHE A 52 15.96 5.12 -4.40
C PHE A 52 14.60 4.80 -3.77
N GLY A 53 13.52 5.22 -4.44
CA GLY A 53 12.17 5.01 -3.96
C GLY A 53 11.14 5.74 -4.81
N LEU A 54 9.88 5.30 -4.71
CA LEU A 54 8.77 5.95 -5.39
C LEU A 54 8.20 7.07 -4.52
N THR A 55 8.08 8.28 -5.06
CA THR A 55 7.42 9.40 -4.38
C THR A 55 6.26 9.90 -5.21
N TRP A 56 5.11 10.10 -4.57
CA TRP A 56 3.92 10.69 -5.20
C TRP A 56 3.17 11.60 -4.23
N ASN A 57 2.35 12.49 -4.76
CA ASN A 57 1.50 13.35 -3.95
C ASN A 57 0.42 12.51 -3.26
N GLY A 58 0.20 12.69 -1.96
CA GLY A 58 -0.76 11.89 -1.19
C GLY A 58 -0.18 10.66 -0.50
N ARG A 59 1.06 10.24 -0.79
CA ARG A 59 1.74 9.08 -0.15
C ARG A 59 1.63 9.07 1.38
N ARG A 60 1.93 10.20 2.03
CA ARG A 60 1.85 10.32 3.49
C ARG A 60 0.42 10.17 4.02
N LYS A 61 -0.56 10.76 3.32
CA LYS A 61 -1.98 10.66 3.68
C LYS A 61 -2.46 9.21 3.52
N ALA A 62 -2.09 8.56 2.42
CA ALA A 62 -2.37 7.16 2.14
C ALA A 62 -1.77 6.25 3.23
N ALA A 63 -0.51 6.43 3.60
CA ALA A 63 0.12 5.68 4.70
C ALA A 63 -0.58 5.90 6.05
N SER A 64 -0.99 7.13 6.35
CA SER A 64 -1.73 7.45 7.58
C SER A 64 -3.11 6.77 7.59
N ALA A 65 -3.79 6.71 6.45
CA ALA A 65 -5.14 6.15 6.33
C ALA A 65 -5.22 4.67 6.75
N ALA A 66 -4.15 3.90 6.54
CA ALA A 66 -4.06 2.51 6.99
C ALA A 66 -3.98 2.38 8.53
N ASN A 67 -3.41 3.38 9.21
CA ASN A 67 -3.22 3.37 10.66
C ASN A 67 -4.39 4.03 11.42
N LEU A 68 -5.31 4.69 10.71
CA LEU A 68 -6.52 5.24 11.33
C LEU A 68 -7.49 4.12 11.67
N ALA A 69 -8.01 4.13 12.90
CA ALA A 69 -9.10 3.26 13.34
C ALA A 69 -10.25 3.25 12.32
N SER A 70 -10.86 2.09 12.12
CA SER A 70 -12.13 2.04 11.40
C SER A 70 -13.22 2.73 12.23
N SER A 71 -14.05 3.55 11.58
CA SER A 71 -15.26 4.11 12.21
C SER A 71 -16.41 3.10 12.23
N PHE A 72 -16.27 1.98 11.52
CA PHE A 72 -17.28 0.94 11.36
C PHE A 72 -16.85 -0.36 12.04
N SER A 73 -17.84 -1.12 12.52
CA SER A 73 -17.69 -2.47 13.05
C SER A 73 -18.40 -3.49 12.14
N LEU A 74 -17.94 -4.74 12.16
CA LEU A 74 -18.56 -5.82 11.41
C LEU A 74 -19.80 -6.32 12.16
N SER A 75 -20.93 -6.43 11.45
CA SER A 75 -22.15 -7.09 11.92
C SER A 75 -22.44 -8.34 11.10
N HIS A 76 -22.99 -9.37 11.75
CA HIS A 76 -23.37 -10.60 11.06
C HIS A 76 -24.78 -10.45 10.47
N ASP A 77 -24.88 -10.54 9.15
CA ASP A 77 -26.16 -10.54 8.44
C ASP A 77 -26.71 -11.96 8.35
N ILE A 78 -27.62 -12.29 9.28
CA ILE A 78 -28.23 -13.63 9.37
C ILE A 78 -29.17 -13.89 8.19
N GLU A 79 -29.83 -12.85 7.64
CA GLU A 79 -30.85 -13.02 6.61
C GLU A 79 -30.25 -13.37 5.25
N GLN A 80 -29.11 -12.77 4.92
CA GLN A 80 -28.38 -13.02 3.67
C GLN A 80 -27.40 -14.20 3.77
N SER A 81 -27.20 -14.75 4.97
CA SER A 81 -26.24 -15.82 5.19
C SER A 81 -26.79 -17.18 4.74
N VAL A 82 -25.95 -17.92 4.01
CA VAL A 82 -26.26 -19.25 3.49
C VAL A 82 -25.41 -20.29 4.22
N ASN A 83 -26.00 -21.43 4.62
CA ASN A 83 -25.33 -22.54 5.30
C ASN A 83 -24.64 -22.14 6.63
N ILE A 84 -25.33 -21.32 7.44
CA ILE A 84 -24.85 -20.88 8.76
C ILE A 84 -24.51 -22.11 9.62
N GLY A 85 -23.27 -22.19 10.09
CA GLY A 85 -22.78 -23.27 10.95
C GLY A 85 -22.18 -24.47 10.21
N GLU A 86 -22.33 -24.54 8.88
CA GLU A 86 -21.74 -25.59 8.05
C GLU A 86 -20.57 -25.10 7.20
N THR A 87 -20.60 -23.82 6.80
CA THR A 87 -19.55 -23.19 6.00
C THR A 87 -18.47 -22.53 6.85
N ASN A 88 -17.22 -22.60 6.38
CA ASN A 88 -16.09 -21.82 6.89
C ASN A 88 -15.79 -20.59 6.03
N SER A 89 -16.60 -20.36 4.98
CA SER A 89 -16.45 -19.22 4.07
C SER A 89 -17.18 -18.00 4.62
N ILE A 90 -16.55 -16.83 4.48
CA ILE A 90 -17.12 -15.56 4.93
C ILE A 90 -17.15 -14.61 3.74
N PHE A 91 -18.28 -13.94 3.56
CA PHE A 91 -18.42 -12.81 2.66
C PHE A 91 -18.63 -11.56 3.49
N ILE A 92 -17.86 -10.51 3.23
CA ILE A 92 -17.95 -9.23 3.94
C ILE A 92 -18.29 -8.15 2.93
N HIS A 93 -19.39 -7.45 3.14
CA HIS A 93 -19.81 -6.33 2.32
C HIS A 93 -19.40 -5.02 2.99
N GLY A 94 -18.70 -4.16 2.25
CA GLY A 94 -18.29 -2.84 2.73
C GLY A 94 -17.14 -2.25 1.93
N GLU A 95 -16.73 -1.05 2.30
CA GLU A 95 -15.51 -0.42 1.79
C GLU A 95 -14.29 -1.25 2.27
N ASN A 96 -13.46 -1.69 1.34
CA ASN A 96 -12.46 -2.72 1.61
C ASN A 96 -11.32 -2.24 2.53
N LEU A 97 -10.97 -0.96 2.54
CA LEU A 97 -9.99 -0.41 3.47
C LEU A 97 -10.51 -0.50 4.91
N ASP A 98 -11.77 -0.15 5.16
CA ASP A 98 -12.38 -0.27 6.49
C ASP A 98 -12.63 -1.72 6.91
N VAL A 99 -12.98 -2.60 5.96
CA VAL A 99 -13.06 -4.04 6.22
C VAL A 99 -11.71 -4.59 6.65
N LEU A 100 -10.63 -4.31 5.90
CA LEU A 100 -9.27 -4.79 6.20
C LEU A 100 -8.80 -4.37 7.59
N LYS A 101 -9.12 -3.14 8.03
CA LYS A 101 -8.81 -2.66 9.40
C LYS A 101 -9.47 -3.50 10.49
N ASN A 102 -10.67 -4.00 10.24
CA ASN A 102 -11.41 -4.85 11.18
C ASN A 102 -10.98 -6.33 11.17
N LEU A 103 -10.10 -6.73 10.26
CA LEU A 103 -9.62 -8.12 10.16
C LEU A 103 -8.40 -8.41 11.05
N GLY A 104 -8.16 -7.61 12.09
CA GLY A 104 -7.03 -7.82 13.02
C GLY A 104 -7.00 -9.23 13.65
N SER A 105 -8.15 -9.87 13.83
CA SER A 105 -8.25 -11.26 14.31
C SER A 105 -7.66 -12.31 13.35
N TYR A 106 -7.44 -11.94 12.08
CA TYR A 106 -6.83 -12.75 11.04
C TYR A 106 -5.34 -12.48 10.83
N HIS A 107 -4.71 -11.64 11.65
CA HIS A 107 -3.27 -11.41 11.61
C HIS A 107 -2.48 -12.73 11.67
N GLY A 108 -1.59 -12.92 10.69
CA GLY A 108 -0.78 -14.13 10.61
C GLY A 108 -1.54 -15.40 10.25
N LYS A 109 -2.80 -15.34 9.82
CA LYS A 109 -3.65 -16.52 9.55
C LYS A 109 -3.93 -16.77 8.07
N ILE A 110 -3.76 -15.78 7.20
CA ILE A 110 -4.09 -15.91 5.77
C ILE A 110 -2.94 -16.57 5.01
N LYS A 111 -3.20 -17.68 4.30
CA LYS A 111 -2.18 -18.38 3.51
C LYS A 111 -1.94 -17.73 2.15
N MET A 112 -3.00 -17.25 1.51
CA MET A 112 -2.95 -16.65 0.18
C MET A 112 -3.93 -15.49 0.10
N ILE A 113 -3.49 -14.39 -0.49
CA ILE A 113 -4.34 -13.27 -0.90
C ILE A 113 -4.27 -13.19 -2.42
N TYR A 114 -5.41 -13.07 -3.08
CA TYR A 114 -5.50 -12.75 -4.50
C TYR A 114 -6.28 -11.46 -4.65
N LEU A 115 -5.73 -10.50 -5.39
CA LEU A 115 -6.37 -9.22 -5.68
C LEU A 115 -6.44 -9.03 -7.20
N ASP A 116 -7.60 -8.57 -7.65
CA ASP A 116 -7.81 -8.08 -9.01
C ASP A 116 -8.21 -6.60 -8.91
N PRO A 117 -7.24 -5.72 -8.57
CA PRO A 117 -7.50 -4.31 -8.46
C PRO A 117 -7.84 -3.73 -9.83
N PRO A 118 -8.45 -2.56 -9.86
CA PRO A 118 -8.74 -1.88 -11.10
C PRO A 118 -7.47 -1.39 -11.82
N TYR A 119 -7.42 -1.50 -13.15
CA TYR A 119 -6.20 -1.31 -13.94
C TYR A 119 -5.91 0.14 -14.38
N ASN A 120 -6.67 1.13 -13.91
CA ASN A 120 -6.47 2.55 -14.23
C ASN A 120 -6.40 2.89 -15.74
N THR A 121 -7.16 2.18 -16.59
CA THR A 121 -7.12 2.26 -18.06
C THR A 121 -7.75 3.54 -18.65
N GLY A 122 -7.99 4.58 -17.82
CA GLY A 122 -8.50 5.89 -18.23
C GLY A 122 -10.02 5.99 -18.48
N ASN A 123 -10.74 4.87 -18.63
CA ASN A 123 -12.20 4.88 -18.85
C ASN A 123 -13.04 4.49 -17.63
N ASP A 124 -12.48 3.76 -16.67
CA ASP A 124 -13.26 3.07 -15.62
C ASP A 124 -12.95 3.55 -14.19
N PHE A 125 -12.06 4.54 -14.01
CA PHE A 125 -11.58 4.99 -12.69
C PHE A 125 -11.94 6.44 -12.37
N ILE A 126 -13.13 6.65 -11.81
CA ILE A 126 -13.51 7.90 -11.13
C ILE A 126 -13.45 7.64 -9.63
N TYR A 127 -12.51 8.30 -8.96
CA TYR A 127 -12.44 8.29 -7.50
C TYR A 127 -13.46 9.28 -6.93
N GLU A 128 -14.37 8.78 -6.07
CA GLU A 128 -15.37 9.60 -5.38
C GLU A 128 -14.89 10.18 -4.05
N ASP A 129 -13.66 9.93 -3.59
CA ASP A 129 -13.17 10.80 -2.52
C ASP A 129 -13.00 12.19 -3.12
N ASP A 130 -13.72 13.12 -2.53
CA ASP A 130 -13.56 14.56 -2.66
C ASP A 130 -12.12 14.97 -2.30
N PHE A 131 -11.21 14.70 -3.22
CA PHE A 131 -10.02 15.49 -3.42
C PHE A 131 -10.35 16.46 -4.53
N SER A 132 -11.22 17.42 -4.21
CA SER A 132 -11.25 18.76 -4.80
C SER A 132 -9.90 19.46 -4.57
N THR A 133 -8.84 18.86 -5.09
CA THR A 133 -7.61 19.54 -5.44
C THR A 133 -7.86 19.98 -6.88
N PRO A 134 -8.23 21.26 -7.11
CA PRO A 134 -8.38 21.76 -8.47
C PRO A 134 -7.10 21.42 -9.24
N LEU A 135 -7.22 21.12 -10.53
CA LEU A 135 -6.07 20.85 -11.41
C LEU A 135 -4.96 21.89 -11.18
N GLU A 136 -5.34 23.14 -10.96
CA GLU A 136 -4.49 24.26 -10.57
C GLU A 136 -3.58 23.95 -9.38
N ARG A 137 -4.11 23.42 -8.27
CA ARG A 137 -3.32 23.10 -7.06
C ARG A 137 -2.35 21.95 -7.30
N TYR A 138 -2.72 20.94 -8.08
CA TYR A 138 -1.77 19.89 -8.49
C TYR A 138 -0.62 20.51 -9.29
N LEU A 139 -0.95 21.33 -10.29
CA LEU A 139 0.04 21.95 -11.16
C LEU A 139 0.90 22.99 -10.43
N THR A 140 0.40 23.68 -9.40
CA THR A 140 1.22 24.53 -8.51
C THR A 140 2.17 23.69 -7.66
N VAL A 141 1.70 22.58 -7.08
CA VAL A 141 2.52 21.70 -6.21
C VAL A 141 3.59 20.96 -7.01
N THR A 142 3.31 20.59 -8.27
CA THR A 142 4.30 19.97 -9.17
C THR A 142 5.21 20.99 -9.87
N GLY A 143 5.06 22.29 -9.57
CA GLY A 143 5.89 23.36 -10.13
C GLY A 143 5.62 23.66 -11.61
N GLN A 144 4.51 23.15 -12.17
CA GLN A 144 4.11 23.36 -13.56
C GLN A 144 3.40 24.70 -13.80
N ILE A 145 2.99 25.40 -12.73
CA ILE A 145 2.50 26.78 -12.76
C ILE A 145 3.28 27.62 -11.73
N SER A 146 3.76 28.78 -12.14
CA SER A 146 4.32 29.78 -11.22
C SER A 146 3.21 30.37 -10.32
N SER A 147 3.60 31.01 -9.21
CA SER A 147 2.68 31.72 -8.29
C SER A 147 1.76 32.74 -8.96
N ASP A 148 2.12 33.19 -10.16
CA ASP A 148 1.39 34.20 -10.95
C ASP A 148 0.49 33.59 -12.04
N GLY A 149 0.27 32.26 -12.05
CA GLY A 149 -0.67 31.60 -12.96
C GLY A 149 -0.14 31.28 -14.37
N HIS A 150 1.12 31.60 -14.66
CA HIS A 150 1.75 31.28 -15.94
C HIS A 150 2.27 29.83 -15.97
N LYS A 151 1.90 29.09 -17.03
CA LYS A 151 2.37 27.71 -17.28
C LYS A 151 3.85 27.71 -17.61
N VAL A 152 4.63 26.93 -16.86
CA VAL A 152 6.09 26.80 -17.04
C VAL A 152 6.42 25.81 -18.15
N SER A 153 5.52 24.87 -18.48
CA SER A 153 5.66 23.92 -19.58
C SER A 153 4.42 23.89 -20.49
N THR A 154 4.63 23.59 -21.77
CA THR A 154 3.57 23.45 -22.80
C THR A 154 2.83 22.11 -22.75
N ASN A 155 3.38 21.10 -22.07
CA ASN A 155 2.73 19.81 -21.84
C ASN A 155 2.24 19.73 -20.39
N VAL A 156 0.93 19.83 -20.20
CA VAL A 156 0.27 19.55 -18.93
C VAL A 156 0.33 18.04 -18.72
N GLU A 157 1.24 17.55 -17.87
CA GLU A 157 1.31 16.13 -17.53
C GLU A 157 0.17 15.76 -16.56
N THR A 158 -1.03 15.61 -17.11
CA THR A 158 -2.19 15.06 -16.40
C THR A 158 -2.01 13.58 -16.05
N SER A 159 -1.13 12.85 -16.76
CA SER A 159 -0.88 11.42 -16.54
C SER A 159 -0.34 11.09 -15.14
N GLY A 160 0.58 11.90 -14.60
CA GLY A 160 1.16 11.67 -13.27
C GLY A 160 0.15 11.75 -12.11
N ARG A 161 -0.94 12.50 -12.32
CA ARG A 161 -2.03 12.60 -11.35
C ARG A 161 -2.77 11.27 -11.21
N PHE A 162 -3.11 10.62 -12.33
CA PHE A 162 -3.84 9.34 -12.31
C PHE A 162 -3.05 8.24 -11.60
N HIS A 163 -1.73 8.18 -11.81
CA HIS A 163 -0.86 7.25 -11.09
C HIS A 163 -0.82 7.58 -9.59
N SER A 164 -0.73 8.85 -9.22
CA SER A 164 -0.72 9.28 -7.81
C SER A 164 -2.02 8.95 -7.08
N ASP A 165 -3.16 9.11 -7.76
CA ASP A 165 -4.49 8.82 -7.23
C ASP A 165 -4.68 7.30 -7.05
N TRP A 166 -4.33 6.50 -8.08
CA TRP A 166 -4.36 5.03 -8.02
C TRP A 166 -3.44 4.48 -6.92
N LEU A 167 -2.21 5.01 -6.83
CA LEU A 167 -1.27 4.67 -5.75
C LEU A 167 -1.83 5.01 -4.38
N SER A 168 -2.44 6.19 -4.22
CA SER A 168 -3.06 6.60 -2.95
C SER A 168 -4.24 5.71 -2.55
N PHE A 169 -4.94 5.13 -3.54
CA PHE A 169 -5.98 4.14 -3.32
C PHE A 169 -5.40 2.78 -2.93
N ILE A 170 -4.50 2.19 -3.72
CA ILE A 170 -4.07 0.80 -3.51
C ILE A 170 -3.10 0.66 -2.31
N TYR A 171 -2.25 1.66 -2.08
CA TYR A 171 -1.19 1.61 -1.07
C TYR A 171 -1.65 1.24 0.35
N PRO A 172 -2.66 1.92 0.96
CA PRO A 172 -3.09 1.58 2.32
C PRO A 172 -3.68 0.17 2.43
N ARG A 173 -4.35 -0.31 1.37
CA ARG A 173 -4.95 -1.64 1.31
C ARG A 173 -3.86 -2.72 1.31
N LEU A 174 -2.83 -2.54 0.49
CA LEU A 174 -1.67 -3.45 0.44
C LEU A 174 -0.90 -3.46 1.76
N LEU A 175 -0.77 -2.31 2.41
CA LEU A 175 -0.11 -2.20 3.72
C LEU A 175 -0.83 -3.04 4.78
N LEU A 176 -2.18 -3.03 4.78
CA LEU A 176 -3.00 -3.85 5.68
C LEU A 176 -3.02 -5.35 5.31
N CYS A 177 -2.82 -5.70 4.04
CA CYS A 177 -2.71 -7.11 3.62
C CYS A 177 -1.48 -7.82 4.23
N ARG A 178 -0.38 -7.11 4.40
CA ARG A 178 0.89 -7.69 4.89
C ARG A 178 0.79 -8.36 6.27
N PRO A 179 0.23 -7.74 7.33
CA PRO A 179 0.09 -8.38 8.64
C PRO A 179 -0.87 -9.57 8.65
N LEU A 180 -1.90 -9.58 7.78
CA LEU A 180 -2.87 -10.68 7.65
C LEU A 180 -2.22 -11.99 7.18
N LEU A 181 -1.21 -11.92 6.33
CA LEU A 181 -0.53 -13.09 5.79
C LEU A 181 0.21 -13.89 6.87
N GLN A 182 0.22 -15.21 6.73
CA GLN A 182 1.11 -16.14 7.43
C GLN A 182 2.58 -15.89 7.04
N LYS A 183 3.55 -16.35 7.85
CA LYS A 183 4.99 -16.20 7.55
C LYS A 183 5.36 -16.77 6.18
N ASN A 184 4.75 -17.90 5.80
CA ASN A 184 4.91 -18.55 4.51
C ASN A 184 3.76 -18.26 3.53
N GLY A 185 3.01 -17.18 3.78
CA GLY A 185 1.89 -16.76 2.93
C GLY A 185 2.35 -16.00 1.69
N ILE A 186 1.52 -16.00 0.66
CA ILE A 186 1.75 -15.28 -0.60
C ILE A 186 0.61 -14.32 -0.91
N ILE A 187 0.92 -13.27 -1.66
CA ILE A 187 -0.05 -12.36 -2.27
C ILE A 187 0.18 -12.32 -3.77
N CYS A 188 -0.91 -12.46 -4.53
CA CYS A 188 -0.95 -12.38 -5.97
C CYS A 188 -1.83 -11.20 -6.36
N ILE A 189 -1.36 -10.34 -7.27
CA ILE A 189 -2.08 -9.15 -7.70
C ILE A 189 -2.07 -9.11 -9.22
N SER A 190 -3.25 -9.15 -9.83
CA SER A 190 -3.41 -8.99 -11.27
C SER A 190 -3.34 -7.51 -11.64
N ILE A 191 -2.69 -7.20 -12.75
CA ILE A 191 -2.47 -5.82 -13.21
C ILE A 191 -2.18 -5.80 -14.71
N ASP A 192 -2.53 -4.72 -15.39
CA ASP A 192 -2.13 -4.47 -16.77
C ASP A 192 -0.75 -3.80 -16.86
N ASP A 193 -0.35 -3.48 -18.08
CA ASP A 193 0.90 -2.78 -18.38
C ASP A 193 0.95 -1.33 -17.85
N THR A 194 -0.20 -0.71 -17.57
CA THR A 194 -0.30 0.70 -17.15
C THR A 194 0.32 0.93 -15.77
N GLU A 195 -0.02 0.07 -14.81
CA GLU A 195 0.38 0.26 -13.40
C GLU A 195 1.35 -0.80 -12.88
N VAL A 196 1.72 -1.80 -13.68
CA VAL A 196 2.61 -2.89 -13.24
C VAL A 196 3.93 -2.39 -12.64
N ALA A 197 4.55 -1.36 -13.23
CA ALA A 197 5.80 -0.79 -12.73
C ALA A 197 5.62 -0.08 -11.38
N ASN A 198 4.55 0.72 -11.24
CA ASN A 198 4.22 1.44 -10.02
C ASN A 198 3.86 0.48 -8.88
N LEU A 199 3.02 -0.52 -9.18
CA LEU A 199 2.66 -1.58 -8.24
C LEU A 199 3.90 -2.36 -7.79
N ARG A 200 4.81 -2.69 -8.71
CA ARG A 200 6.06 -3.38 -8.37
C ARG A 200 6.91 -2.60 -7.38
N MET A 201 7.05 -1.28 -7.57
CA MET A 201 7.79 -0.43 -6.64
C MET A 201 7.12 -0.35 -5.26
N VAL A 202 5.79 -0.20 -5.21
CA VAL A 202 5.04 -0.20 -3.94
C VAL A 202 5.16 -1.55 -3.23
N MET A 203 5.06 -2.66 -3.95
CA MET A 203 5.18 -3.99 -3.37
C MET A 203 6.60 -4.25 -2.85
N ASN A 204 7.63 -3.79 -3.55
CA ASN A 204 9.00 -3.81 -3.04
C ASN A 204 9.15 -3.03 -1.73
N GLU A 205 8.51 -1.87 -1.61
CA GLU A 205 8.54 -1.08 -0.37
C GLU A 205 7.82 -1.79 0.78
N ILE A 206 6.62 -2.34 0.54
CA ILE A 206 5.80 -2.94 1.59
C ILE A 206 6.32 -4.33 2.01
N PHE A 207 6.64 -5.18 1.04
CA PHE A 207 7.02 -6.57 1.27
C PHE A 207 8.53 -6.80 1.33
N GLY A 208 9.34 -5.87 0.83
CA GLY A 208 10.77 -6.08 0.58
C GLY A 208 10.99 -6.69 -0.81
N GLU A 209 11.95 -6.15 -1.55
CA GLU A 209 12.30 -6.63 -2.90
C GLU A 209 12.78 -8.09 -2.87
N GLU A 210 13.48 -8.49 -1.80
CA GLU A 210 13.96 -9.86 -1.60
C GLU A 210 12.81 -10.88 -1.49
N ASN A 211 11.61 -10.41 -1.14
CA ASN A 211 10.41 -11.23 -1.02
C ASN A 211 9.60 -11.33 -2.32
N PHE A 212 10.07 -10.73 -3.41
CA PHE A 212 9.52 -10.95 -4.74
C PHE A 212 9.70 -12.40 -5.16
N VAL A 213 8.61 -13.04 -5.59
CA VAL A 213 8.62 -14.45 -6.03
C VAL A 213 8.71 -14.52 -7.54
N SER A 214 7.73 -13.96 -8.25
CA SER A 214 7.65 -14.01 -9.71
C SER A 214 6.64 -12.98 -10.25
N SER A 215 6.75 -12.72 -11.55
CA SER A 215 5.73 -12.02 -12.34
C SER A 215 5.22 -13.00 -13.37
N MET A 216 3.99 -13.48 -13.20
CA MET A 216 3.35 -14.35 -14.17
C MET A 216 2.77 -13.49 -15.29
N VAL A 217 2.82 -14.00 -16.52
CA VAL A 217 2.22 -13.35 -17.69
C VAL A 217 0.96 -14.14 -18.03
N TRP A 218 -0.18 -13.46 -18.04
CA TRP A 218 -1.47 -14.02 -18.43
C TRP A 218 -1.78 -13.58 -19.86
N GLU A 219 -1.69 -14.52 -20.80
CA GLU A 219 -2.00 -14.25 -22.20
C GLU A 219 -3.53 -14.23 -22.40
N GLY A 220 -4.04 -13.06 -22.75
CA GLY A 220 -5.42 -12.86 -23.17
C GLY A 220 -5.66 -13.28 -24.62
N THR A 221 -6.89 -13.11 -25.08
CA THR A 221 -7.25 -13.44 -26.47
C THR A 221 -6.69 -12.43 -27.46
N ASN A 222 -6.22 -12.94 -28.61
CA ASN A 222 -5.63 -12.12 -29.65
C ASN A 222 -6.63 -11.11 -30.22
N LYS A 223 -6.35 -9.81 -30.01
CA LYS A 223 -7.07 -8.73 -30.69
C LYS A 223 -6.34 -8.36 -31.98
N ASN A 224 -6.96 -8.63 -33.12
CA ASN A 224 -6.41 -8.33 -34.46
C ASN A 224 -6.48 -6.84 -34.85
N ASP A 225 -6.64 -5.93 -33.88
CA ASP A 225 -6.90 -4.51 -34.13
C ASP A 225 -5.72 -3.59 -33.74
N SER A 226 -4.55 -4.18 -33.43
CA SER A 226 -3.36 -3.41 -33.08
C SER A 226 -2.71 -2.81 -34.34
N ARG A 227 -2.57 -1.48 -34.37
CA ARG A 227 -1.83 -0.76 -35.43
C ARG A 227 -0.31 -0.95 -35.37
N LEU A 228 0.21 -1.38 -34.21
CA LEU A 228 1.62 -1.61 -33.93
C LEU A 228 1.79 -3.01 -33.33
N ILE A 229 2.24 -3.12 -32.07
CA ILE A 229 2.35 -4.39 -31.34
C ILE A 229 1.05 -4.63 -30.59
N SER A 230 0.50 -5.83 -30.71
CA SER A 230 -0.67 -6.25 -29.93
C SER A 230 -0.27 -6.49 -28.49
N ASN A 231 -0.71 -5.61 -27.57
CA ASN A 231 -0.59 -5.87 -26.15
C ASN A 231 -1.77 -6.76 -25.73
N ASN A 232 -1.51 -8.07 -25.62
CA ASN A 232 -2.53 -9.08 -25.33
C ASN A 232 -2.23 -9.83 -24.03
N HIS A 233 -1.42 -9.27 -23.13
CA HIS A 233 -1.12 -9.91 -21.87
C HIS A 233 -1.32 -8.98 -20.69
N ASP A 234 -1.78 -9.59 -19.60
CA ASP A 234 -1.81 -9.00 -18.27
C ASP A 234 -0.71 -9.65 -17.42
N TYR A 235 -0.43 -9.07 -16.27
CA TYR A 235 0.58 -9.56 -15.33
C TYR A 235 -0.09 -9.97 -14.02
N VAL A 236 0.49 -10.98 -13.36
CA VAL A 236 0.19 -11.29 -11.96
C VAL A 236 1.47 -11.21 -11.16
N LEU A 237 1.59 -10.19 -10.32
CA LEU A 237 2.73 -10.01 -9.44
C LEU A 237 2.56 -10.87 -8.19
N VAL A 238 3.58 -11.67 -7.88
CA VAL A 238 3.57 -12.58 -6.74
C VAL A 238 4.66 -12.21 -5.74
N TYR A 239 4.24 -11.95 -4.50
CA TYR A 239 5.12 -11.69 -3.36
C TYR A 239 4.86 -12.66 -2.22
N ALA A 240 5.93 -13.02 -1.51
CA ALA A 240 5.85 -13.77 -0.27
C ALA A 240 5.83 -12.79 0.93
N LYS A 241 5.25 -13.21 2.06
CA LYS A 241 5.48 -12.48 3.32
C LYS A 241 6.95 -12.57 3.77
N ASN A 242 7.52 -13.76 3.60
CA ASN A 242 8.92 -14.10 3.81
C ASN A 242 9.28 -15.24 2.84
N LYS A 243 10.10 -14.94 1.83
CA LYS A 243 10.45 -15.89 0.76
C LYS A 243 11.22 -17.09 1.30
N SER A 244 12.13 -16.90 2.26
CA SER A 244 12.90 -17.98 2.89
C SER A 244 12.04 -18.96 3.69
N ALA A 245 10.80 -18.59 4.05
CA ALA A 245 9.86 -19.48 4.73
C ALA A 245 8.97 -20.28 3.76
N LEU A 246 9.05 -20.03 2.45
CA LEU A 246 8.37 -20.86 1.46
C LEU A 246 9.05 -22.23 1.39
N ARG A 247 8.24 -23.28 1.30
CA ARG A 247 8.76 -24.63 1.02
C ARG A 247 9.09 -24.70 -0.47
N GLU A 248 10.22 -25.31 -0.79
CA GLU A 248 10.50 -25.69 -2.17
C GLU A 248 9.40 -26.65 -2.65
N LEU A 249 8.99 -26.47 -3.91
CA LEU A 249 8.14 -27.45 -4.58
C LEU A 249 9.03 -28.67 -4.84
N ALA A 250 8.74 -29.76 -4.12
CA ALA A 250 9.39 -31.06 -4.30
C ALA A 250 9.04 -31.68 -5.65
#